data_AF-A0A967JYE1-F1
#
_entry.id   AF-A0A967JYE1-F1
#
_cell.length_a   1.000
_cell.length_b   1.000
_cell.length_c   1.000
_cell.angle_alpha   90.00
_cell.angle_beta   90.00
_cell.angle_gamma   90.00
#
_symmetry.space_group_name_H-M   'P 1'
#
loop_
_entity.id
_entity.type
_entity.pdbx_description
1 polymer ?
#
loop_
_entity_poly.entity_id
_entity_poly.type
_entity_poly.pdbx_seq_one_letter_code
_entity_poly.pdbx_strand_id
1 'polypeptide(L)'
;TLALQMARLGPALEKRQSVLFRLVDIGAELFAMAATCIRAHELHRANPADEGPLVMADLFCRGARRRIAEHFRTVSRNDDVFRYRVAQQILAGRHEWLEAGVVDRSVVTGHGAGQEQALEVSA
;
A
#
# COMPACT_ATOMS: atom_id res chain seq x y z
N THR A 1 16.58 5.02 6.50
CA THR A 1 15.34 4.80 5.72
C THR A 1 14.34 4.03 6.57
N LEU A 2 13.03 4.26 6.39
CA LEU A 2 11.95 3.50 7.04
C LEU A 2 12.18 1.98 6.95
N ALA A 3 12.72 1.51 5.81
CA ALA A 3 13.12 0.12 5.58
C ALA A 3 14.10 -0.42 6.65
N LEU A 4 15.10 0.36 7.08
CA LEU A 4 16.06 -0.07 8.11
C LEU A 4 15.41 -0.16 9.50
N GLN A 5 14.43 0.70 9.78
CA GLN A 5 13.67 0.69 11.03
C GLN A 5 12.71 -0.51 11.07
N MET A 6 12.07 -0.84 9.94
CA MET A 6 11.25 -2.05 9.78
C MET A 6 12.07 -3.33 9.96
N ALA A 7 13.30 -3.37 9.43
CA ALA A 7 14.22 -4.49 9.63
C ALA A 7 14.67 -4.66 11.09
N ARG A 8 14.79 -3.56 11.84
CA ARG A 8 15.37 -3.54 13.19
C ARG A 8 14.35 -3.67 14.33
N LEU A 9 13.12 -3.17 14.14
CA LEU A 9 12.04 -3.19 15.14
C LEU A 9 11.00 -4.30 14.88
N GLY A 10 11.11 -5.00 13.74
CA GLY A 10 10.48 -6.28 13.51
C GLY A 10 8.93 -6.29 13.46
N PRO A 11 8.30 -7.48 13.59
CA PRO A 11 6.89 -7.75 13.28
C PRO A 11 5.87 -6.91 14.04
N ALA A 12 6.26 -6.36 15.18
CA ALA A 12 5.39 -5.56 16.03
C ALA A 12 5.07 -4.20 15.39
N LEU A 13 5.93 -3.66 14.53
CA LEU A 13 5.69 -2.39 13.86
C LEU A 13 4.76 -2.49 12.66
N GLU A 14 4.88 -3.53 11.83
CA GLU A 14 4.03 -3.67 10.65
C GLU A 14 2.55 -3.83 11.01
N LYS A 15 2.23 -4.65 12.02
CA LYS A 15 0.86 -4.82 12.51
C LYS A 15 0.29 -3.51 13.07
N ARG A 16 1.10 -2.76 13.82
CA ARG A 16 0.71 -1.46 14.38
C ARG A 16 0.51 -0.41 13.30
N GLN A 17 1.38 -0.39 12.29
CA GLN A 17 1.27 0.54 11.16
C GLN A 17 0.06 0.22 10.27
N SER A 18 -0.20 -1.05 9.98
CA SER A 18 -1.33 -1.48 9.17
C SER A 18 -2.69 -1.16 9.84
N VAL A 19 -2.80 -1.35 11.16
CA VAL A 19 -3.97 -0.89 11.93
C VAL A 19 -4.07 0.64 11.91
N LEU A 20 -2.95 1.35 12.10
CA LEU A 20 -2.94 2.82 12.07
C LEU A 20 -3.39 3.37 10.70
N PHE A 21 -2.91 2.82 9.59
CA PHE A 21 -3.32 3.25 8.24
C PHE A 21 -4.83 3.08 8.05
N ARG A 22 -5.40 1.93 8.44
CA ARG A 22 -6.85 1.71 8.35
C ARG A 22 -7.65 2.70 9.21
N LEU A 23 -7.14 3.07 10.39
CA LEU A 23 -7.77 4.08 11.23
C LEU A 23 -7.66 5.49 10.63
N VAL A 24 -6.53 5.82 10.01
CA VAL A 24 -6.35 7.08 9.27
C VAL A 24 -7.31 7.17 8.10
N ASP A 25 -7.50 6.08 7.34
CA ASP A 25 -8.46 6.02 6.24
C ASP A 25 -9.89 6.25 6.73
N ILE A 26 -10.28 5.63 7.85
CA ILE A 26 -11.58 5.91 8.50
C ILE A 26 -11.72 7.39 8.86
N GLY A 27 -10.66 7.98 9.43
CA GLY A 27 -10.64 9.41 9.76
C GLY A 27 -10.81 10.30 8.52
N ALA A 28 -10.16 9.96 7.42
CA ALA A 28 -10.27 10.67 6.15
C ALA A 28 -11.70 10.60 5.59
N GLU A 29 -12.36 9.44 5.67
CA GLU A 29 -13.76 9.27 5.27
C GLU A 29 -14.71 10.13 6.10
N LEU A 30 -14.53 10.15 7.43
CA LEU A 30 -15.33 10.98 8.33
C LEU A 30 -15.14 12.47 8.06
N PHE A 31 -13.89 12.89 7.84
CA PHE A 31 -13.58 14.27 7.47
C PHE A 31 -14.24 14.66 6.14
N ALA A 32 -14.13 13.81 5.12
CA ALA A 32 -14.76 14.04 3.83
C ALA A 32 -16.29 14.16 3.96
N MET A 33 -16.94 13.28 4.73
CA MET A 33 -18.38 13.37 5.00
C MET A 33 -18.75 14.72 5.63
N ALA A 34 -18.02 15.14 6.66
CA ALA A 34 -18.27 16.43 7.33
C ALA A 34 -18.10 17.62 6.37
N ALA A 35 -17.00 17.64 5.60
CA ALA A 35 -16.72 18.69 4.63
C ALA A 35 -17.81 18.76 3.52
N THR A 36 -18.24 17.61 3.00
CA THR A 36 -19.33 17.53 2.01
C THR A 36 -20.65 18.03 2.59
N CYS A 37 -21.01 17.64 3.81
CA CYS A 37 -22.24 18.11 4.45
C CYS A 37 -22.22 19.62 4.70
N ILE A 38 -21.11 20.16 5.20
CA ILE A 38 -20.94 21.61 5.41
C ILE A 38 -21.09 22.34 4.07
N ARG A 39 -20.40 21.88 3.02
CA ARG A 39 -20.46 22.49 1.70
C ARG A 39 -21.85 22.44 1.08
N ALA A 40 -22.53 21.31 1.17
CA ALA A 40 -23.90 21.16 0.68
C ALA A 40 -24.87 22.08 1.43
N HIS A 41 -24.68 22.23 2.75
CA HIS A 41 -25.49 23.14 3.54
C HIS A 41 -25.24 24.60 3.19
N GLU A 42 -23.99 25.01 2.93
CA GLU A 42 -23.66 26.35 2.43
C GLU A 42 -24.35 26.64 1.09
N LEU A 43 -24.27 25.72 0.13
CA LEU A 43 -24.91 25.87 -1.19
C LEU A 43 -26.43 25.97 -1.06
N HIS A 44 -27.03 25.10 -0.25
CA HIS A 44 -28.46 25.11 -0.04
C HIS A 44 -28.92 26.37 0.70
N ARG A 45 -28.14 26.90 1.66
CA ARG A 45 -28.43 28.20 2.29
C ARG A 45 -28.38 29.36 1.31
N ALA A 46 -27.47 29.32 0.33
CA ALA A 46 -27.35 30.34 -0.71
C ALA A 46 -28.51 30.27 -1.73
N ASN A 47 -29.03 29.06 -2.00
CA ASN A 47 -30.19 28.85 -2.86
C ASN A 47 -31.12 27.75 -2.29
N PRO A 48 -32.07 28.11 -1.42
CA PRO A 48 -32.94 27.11 -0.75
C PRO A 48 -33.86 26.32 -1.67
N ALA A 49 -34.11 26.81 -2.90
CA ALA A 49 -34.91 26.09 -3.89
C ALA A 49 -34.16 24.93 -4.55
N ASP A 50 -32.82 24.90 -4.44
CA ASP A 50 -31.99 23.84 -4.98
C ASP A 50 -31.65 22.80 -3.89
N GLU A 51 -32.32 21.65 -3.98
CA GLU A 51 -32.06 20.50 -3.11
C GLU A 51 -30.91 19.61 -3.60
N GLY A 52 -30.43 19.83 -4.84
CA GLY A 52 -29.37 19.02 -5.47
C GLY A 52 -28.12 18.83 -4.59
N PRO A 53 -27.57 19.88 -3.95
CA PRO A 53 -26.43 19.76 -3.06
C PRO A 53 -26.66 18.80 -1.89
N LEU A 54 -27.85 18.81 -1.28
CA LEU A 54 -28.19 17.93 -0.16
C LEU A 54 -28.31 16.46 -0.62
N VAL A 55 -28.92 16.23 -1.78
CA VAL A 55 -29.04 14.88 -2.38
C VAL A 55 -27.67 14.30 -2.68
N MET A 56 -26.76 15.11 -3.25
CA MET A 56 -25.38 14.68 -3.53
C MET A 56 -24.60 14.38 -2.24
N ALA A 57 -24.79 15.17 -1.19
CA ALA A 57 -24.19 14.90 0.11
C ALA A 57 -24.70 13.59 0.73
N ASP A 58 -26.00 13.30 0.66
CA ASP A 58 -26.55 12.02 1.13
C ASP A 58 -25.97 10.84 0.36
N LEU A 59 -25.90 10.93 -0.97
CA LEU A 59 -25.32 9.90 -1.82
C LEU A 59 -23.85 9.63 -1.45
N PHE A 60 -23.05 10.68 -1.29
CA PHE A 60 -21.66 10.57 -0.86
C PHE A 60 -21.55 9.90 0.52
N CYS A 61 -22.33 10.35 1.49
CA CYS A 61 -22.32 9.84 2.86
C CYS A 61 -22.70 8.35 2.93
N ARG A 62 -23.66 7.89 2.11
CA ARG A 62 -23.99 6.46 2.01
C ARG A 62 -22.81 5.63 1.50
N GLY A 63 -22.07 6.15 0.51
CA GLY A 63 -20.86 5.53 -0.01
C GLY A 63 -19.75 5.46 1.04
N ALA A 64 -19.46 6.59 1.69
CA ALA A 64 -18.44 6.71 2.73
C ALA A 64 -18.71 5.76 3.92
N ARG A 65 -19.96 5.66 4.38
CA ARG A 65 -20.36 4.71 5.44
C ARG A 65 -20.02 3.25 5.10
N ARG A 66 -20.19 2.84 3.84
CA ARG A 66 -19.80 1.48 3.40
C ARG A 66 -18.29 1.27 3.43
N ARG A 67 -17.51 2.25 2.98
CA ARG A 67 -16.04 2.21 3.03
C ARG A 67 -15.52 2.17 4.47
N ILE A 68 -16.07 3.00 5.35
CA ILE A 68 -15.78 2.99 6.79
C ILE A 68 -16.05 1.60 7.39
N ALA A 69 -17.21 1.01 7.11
CA ALA A 69 -17.55 -0.31 7.60
C ALA A 69 -16.55 -1.38 7.13
N GLU A 70 -16.07 -1.28 5.88
CA GLU A 70 -15.06 -2.17 5.33
C GLU A 70 -13.69 -1.98 6.00
N HIS A 71 -13.27 -0.74 6.23
CA HIS A 71 -12.04 -0.46 6.97
C HIS A 71 -12.10 -1.03 8.40
N PHE A 72 -13.23 -0.90 9.11
CA PHE A 72 -13.40 -1.52 10.42
C PHE A 72 -13.35 -3.05 10.38
N ARG A 73 -13.91 -3.68 9.35
CA ARG A 73 -13.79 -5.15 9.17
C ARG A 73 -12.35 -5.56 8.98
N THR A 74 -11.61 -4.86 8.13
CA THR A 74 -10.20 -5.19 7.84
C THR A 74 -9.26 -4.91 9.01
N VAL A 75 -9.63 -4.06 9.98
CA VAL A 75 -8.88 -3.92 11.24
C VAL A 75 -8.87 -5.22 12.05
N SER A 76 -9.99 -5.95 12.09
CA SER A 76 -10.14 -7.18 12.90
C SER A 76 -9.94 -8.48 12.12
N ARG A 77 -10.26 -8.49 10.82
CA ARG A 77 -10.12 -9.65 9.92
C ARG A 77 -9.13 -9.32 8.81
N ASN A 78 -7.85 -9.61 9.04
CA ASN A 78 -6.79 -9.42 8.07
C ASN A 78 -5.78 -10.57 8.10
N ASP A 79 -5.05 -10.72 6.99
CA ASP A 79 -3.97 -11.70 6.86
C ASP A 79 -2.61 -11.13 7.22
N ASP A 80 -2.54 -9.98 7.91
CA ASP A 80 -1.29 -9.24 8.12
C ASP A 80 -0.21 -10.13 8.77
N VAL A 81 -0.62 -11.01 9.71
CA VAL A 81 0.28 -11.98 10.34
C VAL A 81 0.82 -13.02 9.34
N PHE A 82 -0.06 -13.53 8.48
CA PHE A 82 0.30 -14.55 7.50
C PHE A 82 1.17 -13.96 6.38
N ARG A 83 0.79 -12.78 5.85
CA ARG A 83 1.58 -12.03 4.86
C ARG A 83 2.98 -11.73 5.37
N TYR A 84 3.09 -11.26 6.61
CA TYR A 84 4.38 -11.05 7.24
C TYR A 84 5.22 -12.34 7.30
N ARG A 85 4.62 -13.45 7.72
CA ARG A 85 5.32 -14.74 7.80
C ARG A 85 5.82 -15.18 6.43
N VAL A 86 4.99 -15.08 5.39
CA VAL A 86 5.38 -15.43 4.02
C VAL A 86 6.51 -14.51 3.53
N ALA A 87 6.43 -13.20 3.78
CA ALA A 87 7.52 -12.27 3.45
C ALA A 87 8.84 -12.67 4.11
N GLN A 88 8.82 -13.07 5.39
CA GLN A 88 10.01 -13.60 6.08
C GLN A 88 10.48 -14.94 5.51
N GLN A 89 9.60 -15.77 4.95
CA GLN A 89 9.98 -17.00 4.23
C GLN A 89 10.66 -16.70 2.91
N ILE A 90 10.17 -15.70 2.15
CA ILE A 90 10.78 -15.25 0.90
C ILE A 90 12.18 -14.71 1.17
N LEU A 91 12.34 -13.81 2.14
CA LEU A 91 13.65 -13.24 2.50
C LEU A 91 14.65 -14.27 3.04
N ALA A 92 14.16 -15.40 3.55
CA ALA A 92 14.99 -16.50 4.02
C ALA A 92 15.33 -17.53 2.91
N GLY A 93 15.05 -17.22 1.64
CA GLY A 93 15.33 -18.11 0.50
C GLY A 93 14.39 -19.32 0.39
N ARG A 94 13.36 -19.44 1.24
CA ARG A 94 12.47 -20.63 1.24
C ARG A 94 11.51 -20.70 0.04
N HIS A 95 11.50 -19.65 -0.79
CA HIS A 95 10.71 -19.57 -2.01
C HIS A 95 11.58 -19.26 -3.24
N GLU A 96 12.85 -19.69 -3.26
CA GLU A 96 13.78 -19.53 -4.41
C GLU A 96 13.23 -20.13 -5.73
N TRP A 97 12.31 -21.08 -5.66
CA TRP A 97 11.58 -21.58 -6.84
C TRP A 97 10.87 -20.46 -7.61
N LEU A 98 10.51 -19.35 -6.95
CA LEU A 98 9.87 -18.19 -7.58
C LEU A 98 10.84 -17.41 -8.49
N GLU A 99 12.15 -17.57 -8.27
CA GLU A 99 13.22 -16.89 -9.02
C GLU A 99 13.67 -17.73 -10.23
N ALA A 100 13.26 -19.01 -10.30
CA ALA A 100 13.59 -19.89 -11.41
C ALA A 100 13.02 -19.35 -12.74
N GLY A 101 13.91 -18.97 -13.65
CA GLY A 101 13.57 -18.41 -14.97
C GLY A 101 13.52 -16.88 -15.03
N VAL A 102 13.76 -16.18 -13.91
CA VAL A 102 13.97 -14.74 -13.92
C VAL A 102 15.42 -14.47 -14.32
N VAL A 103 15.63 -13.92 -15.52
CA VAL A 103 16.98 -13.52 -15.97
C VAL A 103 17.43 -12.34 -15.12
N ASP A 104 18.48 -12.55 -14.33
CA ASP A 104 19.09 -11.46 -13.57
C ASP A 104 19.63 -10.40 -14.54
N ARG A 105 19.12 -9.17 -14.42
CA ARG A 105 19.55 -8.04 -15.24
C ARG A 105 21.01 -7.68 -14.99
N SER A 106 21.59 -8.08 -13.85
CA SER A 106 23.02 -7.86 -13.57
C SER A 106 23.94 -8.62 -14.54
N VAL A 107 23.48 -9.77 -15.06
CA VAL A 107 24.21 -10.60 -16.03
C VAL A 107 24.26 -9.93 -17.41
N VAL A 108 23.22 -9.15 -17.76
CA VAL A 108 23.12 -8.49 -19.07
C VAL A 108 24.06 -7.27 -19.18
N THR A 109 24.51 -6.69 -18.07
CA THR A 109 25.44 -5.54 -18.07
C THR A 109 26.92 -5.91 -17.98
N GLY A 110 27.27 -7.21 -17.95
CA GLY A 110 28.62 -7.71 -17.70
C GLY A 110 29.36 -8.31 -18.90
N HIS A 111 29.07 -7.91 -20.13
CA HIS A 111 29.85 -8.33 -21.31
C HIS A 111 30.34 -7.12 -22.11
N GLY A 112 31.54 -6.64 -21.76
CA GLY A 112 32.17 -5.54 -22.47
C GLY A 112 33.51 -5.06 -21.91
N ALA A 113 34.33 -5.90 -21.28
CA ALA A 113 35.76 -5.62 -21.09
C ALA A 113 36.52 -6.88 -20.69
N GLY A 114 37.50 -7.29 -21.51
CA GLY A 114 38.54 -8.22 -21.09
C GLY A 114 38.54 -9.61 -21.73
N GLN A 115 38.62 -9.68 -23.06
CA GLN A 115 39.28 -10.81 -23.73
C GLN A 115 40.63 -10.34 -24.27
N GLU A 116 41.65 -10.33 -23.42
CA GLU A 116 43.06 -10.36 -23.82
C GLU A 116 43.77 -11.32 -22.86
N GLN A 117 43.84 -12.60 -23.24
CA GLN A 117 44.92 -13.53 -22.91
C GLN A 117 44.63 -14.88 -23.53
N ALA A 118 45.04 -15.04 -24.78
CA ALA A 118 45.41 -16.32 -25.37
C ALA A 118 46.20 -16.05 -26.65
N LEU A 119 47.52 -15.95 -26.53
CA LEU A 119 48.53 -16.52 -27.44
C LEU A 119 49.90 -15.91 -27.11
N GLU A 120 50.76 -16.69 -26.45
CA GLU A 120 52.19 -16.87 -26.78
C GLU A 120 52.89 -17.61 -25.63
N VAL A 121 52.79 -18.95 -25.64
CA VAL A 121 53.88 -19.82 -25.21
C VAL A 121 53.90 -20.99 -26.18
N SER A 122 54.73 -20.91 -27.22
CA SER A 122 55.41 -22.05 -27.84
C SER A 122 56.39 -21.58 -28.92
N ALA A 123 57.63 -21.28 -28.54
CA ALA A 123 58.89 -21.56 -29.26
C ALA A 123 60.06 -20.86 -28.55
#